data_AF-A0A1H2HL35-F1
#
_entry.id   AF-A0A1H2HL35-F1
#
_cell.length_a   1.000
_cell.length_b   1.000
_cell.length_c   1.000
_cell.angle_alpha   90.00
_cell.angle_beta   90.00
_cell.angle_gamma   90.00
#
_symmetry.space_group_name_H-M   'P 1'
#
loop_
_entity.id
_entity.type
_entity.pdbx_description
1 polymer ?
#
loop_
_entity_poly.entity_id
_entity_poly.type
_entity_poly.pdbx_seq_one_letter_code
_entity_poly.pdbx_strand_id
1 'polypeptide(L)'
;MAGVLNIETPKTESVKTGVSSEVREQLAKHLSVILADTYCLTVKSHLYHWNVVGPLFKSIHDLTEEHYENLFAATDDLAERIRALGHRAPFNLQDGKLDLTIELPTDGIPDAHAMVEDLVTQHETISARMRDMAKYAGDNGDVVTEDLLTERITFHEKAAWMLRALITE
;
A
#
# COMPACT_ATOMS: atom_id res chain seq x y z
N MET A 1 -21.54 -9.75 -29.95
CA MET A 1 -21.16 -9.60 -28.53
C MET A 1 -19.65 -9.73 -28.30
N ALA A 2 -18.95 -10.78 -28.76
CA ALA A 2 -17.50 -10.92 -28.57
C ALA A 2 -16.66 -9.75 -29.14
N GLY A 3 -17.07 -9.17 -30.27
CA GLY A 3 -16.37 -8.03 -30.88
C GLY A 3 -16.42 -6.71 -30.07
N VAL A 4 -17.34 -6.58 -29.11
CA VAL A 4 -17.43 -5.37 -28.24
C VAL A 4 -16.36 -5.40 -27.15
N LEU A 5 -15.93 -6.59 -26.73
CA LEU A 5 -14.89 -6.78 -25.71
C LEU A 5 -13.49 -7.01 -26.32
N ASN A 6 -13.41 -7.34 -27.61
CA ASN A 6 -12.16 -7.41 -28.37
C ASN A 6 -11.75 -6.02 -28.88
N ILE A 7 -11.63 -5.06 -27.95
CA ILE A 7 -11.06 -3.75 -28.26
C ILE A 7 -9.54 -3.96 -28.35
N GLU A 8 -8.94 -3.69 -29.51
CA GLU A 8 -7.48 -3.60 -29.65
C GLU A 8 -6.93 -2.71 -28.54
N THR A 9 -5.74 -3.02 -28.02
CA THR A 9 -5.10 -2.23 -26.94
C THR A 9 -5.33 -0.75 -27.21
N PRO A 10 -6.03 -0.01 -26.31
CA PRO A 10 -6.39 1.37 -26.58
C PRO A 10 -5.15 2.09 -27.07
N LYS A 11 -5.20 2.67 -28.27
CA LYS A 11 -4.14 3.58 -28.74
C LYS A 11 -3.90 4.53 -27.59
N THR A 12 -2.69 4.52 -27.04
CA THR A 12 -2.32 5.19 -25.80
C THR A 12 -3.05 6.52 -25.72
N GLU A 13 -4.05 6.61 -24.84
CA GLU A 13 -4.74 7.87 -24.64
C GLU A 13 -3.68 8.90 -24.29
N SER A 14 -3.70 10.03 -24.98
CA SER A 14 -2.78 11.13 -24.74
C SER A 14 -3.07 11.70 -23.35
N VAL A 15 -2.43 11.17 -22.31
CA VAL A 15 -2.55 11.67 -20.95
C VAL A 15 -1.96 13.08 -20.87
N LYS A 16 -2.80 14.07 -20.55
CA LYS A 16 -2.44 15.49 -20.47
C LYS A 16 -2.66 16.03 -19.05
N THR A 17 -1.90 15.51 -18.09
CA THR A 17 -1.95 15.96 -16.69
C THR A 17 -0.99 17.12 -16.39
N GLY A 18 -0.14 17.50 -17.35
CA GLY A 18 0.97 18.45 -17.13
C GLY A 18 2.26 17.80 -16.64
N VAL A 19 2.22 16.52 -16.30
CA VAL A 19 3.38 15.69 -15.90
C VAL A 19 3.95 14.96 -17.11
N SER A 20 5.28 14.94 -17.26
CA SER A 20 5.94 14.30 -18.41
C SER A 20 5.69 12.79 -18.47
N SER A 21 5.82 12.19 -19.66
CA SER A 21 5.68 10.74 -19.84
C SER A 21 6.65 9.95 -18.97
N GLU A 22 7.89 10.41 -18.87
CA GLU A 22 8.96 9.72 -18.15
C GLU A 22 8.69 9.74 -16.64
N VAL A 23 8.20 10.87 -16.12
CA VAL A 23 7.82 10.99 -14.71
C VAL A 23 6.60 10.14 -14.40
N ARG A 24 5.57 10.15 -15.26
CA ARG A 24 4.38 9.30 -15.09
C ARG A 24 4.71 7.81 -15.08
N GLU A 25 5.64 7.39 -15.93
CA GLU A 25 6.11 5.99 -15.97
C GLU A 25 6.85 5.61 -14.69
N GLN A 26 7.75 6.47 -14.20
CA GLN A 26 8.45 6.23 -12.93
C GLN A 26 7.46 6.19 -11.76
N LEU A 27 6.55 7.16 -11.67
CA LEU A 27 5.50 7.19 -10.66
C LEU A 27 4.67 5.90 -10.67
N ALA A 28 4.19 5.48 -11.85
CA ALA A 28 3.40 4.27 -11.99
C ALA A 28 4.17 3.02 -11.54
N LYS A 29 5.46 2.92 -11.86
CA LYS A 29 6.30 1.80 -11.43
C LYS A 29 6.41 1.73 -9.90
N HIS A 30 6.69 2.85 -9.25
CA HIS A 30 6.83 2.89 -7.79
C HIS A 30 5.49 2.70 -7.06
N LEU A 31 4.42 3.33 -7.55
CA LEU A 31 3.06 3.11 -7.04
C LEU A 31 2.63 1.66 -7.18
N SER A 32 3.06 0.94 -8.23
CA SER A 32 2.76 -0.49 -8.38
C SER A 32 3.35 -1.34 -7.25
N VAL A 33 4.55 -0.97 -6.77
CA VAL A 33 5.18 -1.65 -5.64
C VAL A 33 4.46 -1.28 -4.33
N ILE A 34 4.16 0.00 -4.13
CA ILE A 34 3.40 0.49 -2.96
C ILE A 34 2.02 -0.19 -2.88
N LEU A 35 1.33 -0.33 -4.01
CA LEU A 35 0.05 -1.05 -4.11
C LEU A 35 0.18 -2.50 -3.65
N ALA A 36 1.20 -3.21 -4.13
CA ALA A 36 1.43 -4.59 -3.76
C ALA A 36 1.80 -4.75 -2.27
N ASP A 37 2.69 -3.89 -1.75
CA ASP A 37 3.01 -3.84 -0.32
C ASP A 37 1.76 -3.54 0.52
N THR A 38 0.90 -2.61 0.08
CA THR A 38 -0.36 -2.28 0.76
C THR A 38 -1.31 -3.49 0.81
N TYR A 39 -1.42 -4.27 -0.28
CA TYR A 39 -2.19 -5.51 -0.29
C TYR A 39 -1.59 -6.56 0.66
N CYS A 40 -0.26 -6.74 0.65
CA CYS A 40 0.42 -7.65 1.58
C CYS A 40 0.14 -7.27 3.04
N LEU A 41 0.23 -5.99 3.39
CA LEU A 41 -0.04 -5.50 4.74
C LEU A 41 -1.52 -5.63 5.12
N THR A 42 -2.43 -5.45 4.16
CA THR A 42 -3.87 -5.68 4.35
C THR A 42 -4.11 -7.12 4.76
N VAL A 43 -3.59 -8.08 3.97
CA VAL A 43 -3.73 -9.51 4.25
C VAL A 43 -3.06 -9.88 5.57
N LYS A 44 -1.84 -9.39 5.82
CA LYS A 44 -1.12 -9.62 7.08
C LYS A 44 -1.91 -9.12 8.30
N SER A 45 -2.45 -7.90 8.24
CA SER A 45 -3.28 -7.33 9.31
C SER A 45 -4.51 -8.20 9.56
N HIS A 46 -5.16 -8.70 8.51
CA HIS A 46 -6.30 -9.60 8.60
C HIS A 46 -5.92 -10.97 9.21
N LEU A 47 -4.76 -11.52 8.85
CA LEU A 47 -4.25 -12.77 9.44
C LEU A 47 -3.99 -12.62 10.95
N TYR A 48 -3.44 -11.49 11.38
CA TYR A 48 -3.21 -11.21 12.80
C TYR A 48 -4.53 -10.95 13.55
N HIS A 49 -5.46 -10.24 12.94
CA HIS A 49 -6.81 -10.03 13.46
C HIS A 49 -7.50 -11.34 13.84
N TRP A 50 -7.40 -12.38 13.00
CA TRP A 50 -8.01 -13.69 13.27
C TRP A 50 -7.31 -14.48 14.37
N ASN A 51 -5.98 -14.34 14.50
CA ASN A 51 -5.16 -15.29 15.26
C ASN A 51 -4.57 -14.72 16.55
N VAL A 52 -4.74 -13.42 16.83
CA VAL A 52 -4.27 -12.83 18.09
C VAL A 52 -4.99 -13.46 19.28
N VAL A 53 -4.25 -13.70 20.36
CA VAL A 53 -4.76 -14.21 21.64
C VAL A 53 -4.07 -13.51 22.81
N GLY A 54 -4.63 -13.63 24.01
CA GLY A 54 -4.03 -13.12 25.24
C GLY A 54 -4.80 -11.93 25.86
N PRO A 55 -4.25 -11.31 26.92
CA PRO A 55 -4.95 -10.28 27.69
C PRO A 55 -5.37 -9.05 26.89
N LEU A 56 -4.65 -8.74 25.81
CA LEU A 56 -4.92 -7.61 24.92
C LEU A 56 -5.72 -8.00 23.67
N PHE A 57 -6.29 -9.20 23.62
CA PHE A 57 -7.01 -9.75 22.46
C PHE A 57 -7.93 -8.72 21.80
N LYS A 58 -8.90 -8.17 22.56
CA LYS A 58 -9.91 -7.26 22.00
C LYS A 58 -9.28 -6.01 21.40
N SER A 59 -8.32 -5.40 22.08
CA SER A 59 -7.67 -4.17 21.62
C SER A 59 -6.88 -4.38 20.34
N ILE A 60 -6.12 -5.47 20.24
CA ILE A 60 -5.32 -5.78 19.04
C ILE A 60 -6.23 -6.23 17.90
N HIS A 61 -7.27 -7.02 18.19
CA HIS A 61 -8.27 -7.45 17.22
C HIS A 61 -8.98 -6.27 16.55
N ASP A 62 -9.40 -5.28 17.33
CA ASP A 62 -10.06 -4.06 16.81
C ASP A 62 -9.09 -3.18 16.02
N LEU A 63 -7.86 -3.02 16.53
CA LEU A 63 -6.86 -2.19 15.86
C LEU A 63 -6.46 -2.77 14.50
N THR A 64 -6.28 -4.10 14.43
CA THR A 64 -5.98 -4.78 13.16
C THR A 64 -7.16 -4.76 12.18
N GLU A 65 -8.40 -4.65 12.67
CA GLU A 65 -9.59 -4.40 11.85
C GLU A 65 -9.59 -3.01 11.22
N GLU A 66 -9.41 -1.96 12.02
CA GLU A 66 -9.24 -0.59 11.51
C GLU A 66 -8.13 -0.53 10.44
N HIS A 67 -7.04 -1.27 10.66
CA HIS A 67 -5.93 -1.32 9.72
C HIS A 67 -6.31 -1.98 8.39
N TYR A 68 -6.84 -3.21 8.40
CA TYR A 68 -7.11 -3.90 7.14
C TYR A 68 -8.22 -3.20 6.33
N GLU A 69 -9.20 -2.57 6.98
CA GLU A 69 -10.27 -1.83 6.28
C GLU A 69 -9.71 -0.57 5.58
N ASN A 70 -8.90 0.22 6.29
CA ASN A 70 -8.29 1.42 5.73
C ASN A 70 -7.31 1.07 4.60
N LEU A 71 -6.48 0.05 4.80
CA LEU A 71 -5.50 -0.38 3.80
C LEU A 71 -6.20 -0.94 2.56
N PHE A 72 -7.30 -1.68 2.73
CA PHE A 72 -8.06 -2.20 1.60
C PHE A 72 -8.63 -1.08 0.73
N ALA A 73 -9.24 -0.05 1.33
CA ALA A 73 -9.71 1.13 0.60
C ALA A 73 -8.56 1.82 -0.17
N ALA A 74 -7.40 1.96 0.47
CA ALA A 74 -6.22 2.57 -0.13
C ALA A 74 -5.72 1.87 -1.40
N THR A 75 -5.94 0.55 -1.51
CA THR A 75 -5.51 -0.19 -2.69
C THR A 75 -6.21 0.29 -3.95
N ASP A 76 -7.46 0.73 -3.85
CA ASP A 76 -8.22 1.26 -4.97
C ASP A 76 -7.66 2.63 -5.38
N ASP A 77 -7.49 3.54 -4.42
CA ASP A 77 -6.91 4.88 -4.66
C ASP A 77 -5.54 4.79 -5.37
N LEU A 78 -4.67 3.88 -4.89
CA LEU A 78 -3.35 3.65 -5.48
C LEU A 78 -3.45 3.04 -6.89
N ALA A 79 -4.31 2.04 -7.08
CA ALA A 79 -4.50 1.39 -8.38
C ALA A 79 -5.07 2.35 -9.41
N GLU A 80 -6.11 3.09 -9.06
CA GLU A 80 -6.74 4.08 -9.91
C GLU A 80 -5.79 5.25 -10.21
N ARG A 81 -4.93 5.64 -9.26
CA ARG A 81 -3.88 6.64 -9.55
C ARG A 81 -2.91 6.16 -10.61
N ILE A 82 -2.48 4.90 -10.58
CA ILE A 82 -1.64 4.31 -11.65
C ILE A 82 -2.36 4.38 -13.00
N ARG A 83 -3.67 4.09 -13.02
CA ARG A 83 -4.51 4.19 -14.22
C ARG A 83 -4.62 5.63 -14.72
N ALA A 84 -4.81 6.60 -13.83
CA ALA A 84 -4.88 8.03 -14.15
C ALA A 84 -3.57 8.58 -14.72
N LEU A 85 -2.43 8.00 -14.33
CA LEU A 85 -1.12 8.28 -14.92
C LEU A 85 -0.94 7.67 -16.31
N GLY A 86 -1.91 6.90 -16.82
CA GLY A 86 -1.87 6.27 -18.14
C GLY A 86 -1.25 4.88 -18.19
N HIS A 87 -0.90 4.30 -17.04
CA HIS A 87 -0.27 2.99 -16.94
C HIS A 87 -1.24 1.96 -16.39
N ARG A 88 -1.05 0.67 -16.69
CA ARG A 88 -1.88 -0.39 -16.10
C ARG A 88 -1.43 -0.62 -14.66
N ALA A 89 -2.39 -0.72 -13.75
CA ALA A 89 -2.13 -1.28 -12.43
C ALA A 89 -1.63 -2.73 -12.60
N PRO A 90 -0.70 -3.19 -11.74
CA PRO A 90 -0.18 -4.55 -11.80
C PRO A 90 -1.30 -5.57 -11.65
N PHE A 91 -1.35 -6.54 -12.58
CA PHE A 91 -2.33 -7.63 -12.51
C PHE A 91 -1.85 -8.77 -11.61
N ASN A 92 -0.53 -8.98 -11.52
CA ASN A 92 0.09 -9.93 -10.61
C ASN A 92 0.92 -9.16 -9.58
N LEU A 93 0.39 -9.07 -8.36
CA LEU A 93 1.05 -8.38 -7.24
C LEU A 93 2.22 -9.19 -6.65
N GLN A 94 2.33 -10.47 -6.99
CA GLN A 94 3.45 -11.35 -6.64
C GLN A 94 4.39 -11.59 -7.82
N ASP A 95 4.32 -10.75 -8.86
CA ASP A 95 5.33 -10.80 -9.92
C ASP A 95 6.68 -10.50 -9.28
N GLY A 96 7.64 -11.42 -9.34
CA GLY A 96 8.99 -11.27 -8.76
C GLY A 96 9.82 -10.12 -9.35
N LYS A 97 9.22 -9.32 -10.25
CA LYS A 97 9.73 -8.04 -10.73
C LYS A 97 9.35 -6.86 -9.84
N LEU A 98 8.34 -7.01 -8.98
CA LEU A 98 8.00 -6.03 -7.95
C LEU A 98 8.91 -6.27 -6.75
N ASP A 99 9.66 -5.24 -6.38
CA ASP A 99 10.58 -5.25 -5.24
C ASP A 99 9.80 -5.00 -3.94
N LEU A 100 9.00 -5.99 -3.56
CA LEU A 100 8.16 -5.96 -2.36
C LEU A 100 9.02 -5.85 -1.10
N THR A 101 8.53 -5.08 -0.14
CA THR A 101 9.12 -4.99 1.20
C THR A 101 8.35 -5.76 2.25
N ILE A 102 7.08 -6.08 1.96
CA ILE A 102 6.20 -6.76 2.90
C ILE A 102 5.99 -8.19 2.46
N GLU A 103 6.50 -9.12 3.27
CA GLU A 103 6.27 -10.55 3.09
C GLU A 103 5.07 -11.02 3.92
N LEU A 104 4.31 -11.95 3.34
CA LEU A 104 3.25 -12.63 4.08
C LEU A 104 3.87 -13.66 5.04
N PRO A 105 3.28 -13.88 6.23
CA PRO A 105 3.76 -14.91 7.15
C PRO A 105 3.76 -16.29 6.49
N THR A 106 4.89 -17.00 6.53
CA THR A 106 5.02 -18.34 5.92
C THR A 106 4.96 -19.48 6.92
N ASP A 107 5.37 -19.28 8.18
CA ASP A 107 5.47 -20.34 9.18
C ASP A 107 5.09 -19.87 10.59
N GLY A 108 4.28 -20.69 11.28
CA GLY A 108 3.89 -20.47 12.67
C GLY A 108 2.90 -19.30 12.89
N ILE A 109 2.23 -19.31 14.04
CA ILE A 109 1.43 -18.17 14.51
C ILE A 109 2.29 -17.47 15.57
N PRO A 110 2.76 -16.22 15.33
CA PRO A 110 3.53 -15.47 16.32
C PRO A 110 2.69 -15.14 17.55
N ASP A 111 3.33 -14.81 18.67
CA ASP A 111 2.61 -14.26 19.82
C ASP A 111 2.17 -12.81 19.57
N ALA A 112 1.31 -12.29 20.45
CA ALA A 112 0.74 -10.94 20.30
C ALA A 112 1.81 -9.84 20.29
N HIS A 113 2.92 -10.00 21.01
CA HIS A 113 4.00 -9.00 21.02
C HIS A 113 4.71 -8.99 19.66
N ALA A 114 5.09 -10.16 19.16
CA ALA A 114 5.73 -10.30 17.86
C ALA A 114 4.83 -9.85 16.70
N MET A 115 3.51 -10.07 16.78
CA MET A 115 2.54 -9.52 15.82
C MET A 115 2.58 -7.99 15.79
N VAL A 116 2.56 -7.34 16.96
CA VAL A 116 2.57 -5.87 17.06
C VAL A 116 3.90 -5.30 16.59
N GLU A 117 5.02 -5.90 16.97
CA GLU A 117 6.37 -5.50 16.54
C GLU A 117 6.55 -5.59 15.02
N ASP A 118 6.07 -6.68 14.40
CA ASP A 118 6.08 -6.79 12.94
C ASP A 118 5.23 -5.70 12.29
N LEU A 119 3.99 -5.48 12.76
CA LEU A 119 3.14 -4.42 12.21
C LEU A 119 3.78 -3.03 12.33
N VAL A 120 4.43 -2.71 13.46
CA VAL A 120 5.19 -1.44 13.60
C VAL A 120 6.21 -1.32 12.46
N THR A 121 7.03 -2.36 12.28
CA THR A 121 8.09 -2.38 11.27
C THR A 121 7.54 -2.22 9.85
N GLN A 122 6.44 -2.91 9.53
CA GLN A 122 5.82 -2.83 8.21
C GLN A 122 5.21 -1.45 7.93
N HIS A 123 4.49 -0.87 8.90
CA HIS A 123 3.93 0.48 8.74
C HIS A 123 5.03 1.55 8.59
N GLU A 124 6.13 1.45 9.32
CA GLU A 124 7.25 2.39 9.20
C GLU A 124 7.97 2.25 7.86
N THR A 125 8.18 1.01 7.40
CA THR A 125 8.88 0.71 6.14
C THR A 125 8.10 1.24 4.93
N ILE A 126 6.80 0.96 4.86
CA ILE A 126 5.97 1.46 3.75
C ILE A 126 5.80 3.00 3.83
N SER A 127 5.72 3.58 5.03
CA SER A 127 5.67 5.04 5.22
C SER A 127 6.94 5.72 4.69
N ALA A 128 8.13 5.20 5.01
CA ALA A 128 9.39 5.74 4.51
C ALA A 128 9.45 5.71 2.97
N ARG A 129 9.04 4.59 2.37
CA ARG A 129 8.95 4.44 0.90
C ARG A 129 7.97 5.42 0.27
N MET A 130 6.78 5.59 0.87
CA MET A 130 5.79 6.55 0.39
C MET A 130 6.31 7.98 0.51
N ARG A 131 7.10 8.32 1.54
CA ARG A 131 7.67 9.67 1.73
C ARG A 131 8.65 10.05 0.63
N ASP A 132 9.58 9.15 0.29
CA ASP A 132 10.52 9.38 -0.81
C ASP A 132 9.76 9.59 -2.13
N MET A 133 8.68 8.82 -2.32
CA MET A 133 7.87 8.88 -3.53
C MET A 133 6.97 10.13 -3.60
N ALA A 134 6.41 10.56 -2.47
CA ALA A 134 5.64 11.80 -2.36
C ALA A 134 6.51 13.00 -2.72
N LYS A 135 7.74 13.05 -2.18
CA LYS A 135 8.72 14.08 -2.51
C LYS A 135 9.06 14.08 -4.00
N TYR A 136 9.32 12.90 -4.58
CA TYR A 136 9.59 12.80 -6.02
C TYR A 136 8.41 13.29 -6.85
N ALA A 137 7.17 12.96 -6.47
CA ALA A 137 5.98 13.42 -7.17
C ALA A 137 5.86 14.96 -7.14
N GLY A 138 6.00 15.57 -5.96
CA GLY A 138 5.97 17.02 -5.77
C GLY A 138 7.07 17.75 -6.54
N ASP A 139 8.31 17.26 -6.45
CA ASP A 139 9.47 17.82 -7.18
C ASP A 139 9.28 17.81 -8.71
N ASN A 140 8.46 16.90 -9.23
CA ASN A 140 8.15 16.78 -10.66
C ASN A 140 6.75 17.31 -11.03
N GLY A 141 6.10 18.07 -10.14
CA GLY A 141 4.84 18.75 -10.41
C GLY A 141 3.59 17.86 -10.41
N ASP A 142 3.68 16.61 -9.92
CA ASP A 142 2.51 15.76 -9.70
C ASP A 142 1.96 15.91 -8.27
N VAL A 143 1.33 17.06 -8.02
CA VAL A 143 0.74 17.40 -6.71
C VAL A 143 -0.35 16.43 -6.27
N VAL A 144 -0.99 15.71 -7.20
CA VAL A 144 -2.07 14.75 -6.87
C VAL A 144 -1.48 13.48 -6.28
N THR A 145 -0.38 12.96 -6.86
CA THR A 145 0.30 11.79 -6.28
C THR A 145 1.00 12.15 -4.97
N GLU A 146 1.56 13.36 -4.85
CA GLU A 146 2.14 13.85 -3.60
C GLU A 146 1.09 13.90 -2.47
N ASP A 147 -0.07 14.49 -2.73
CA ASP A 147 -1.17 14.61 -1.77
C ASP A 147 -1.69 13.24 -1.31
N LEU A 148 -2.00 12.34 -2.27
CA LEU A 148 -2.40 10.96 -1.99
C LEU A 148 -1.40 10.26 -1.07
N LEU A 149 -0.11 10.29 -1.41
CA LEU A 149 0.91 9.62 -0.61
C LEU A 149 1.09 10.27 0.77
N THR A 150 0.92 11.59 0.88
CA THR A 150 0.96 12.31 2.16
C THR A 150 -0.18 11.86 3.10
N GLU A 151 -1.39 11.69 2.56
CA GLU A 151 -2.52 11.12 3.31
C GLU A 151 -2.21 9.69 3.77
N ARG A 152 -1.67 8.86 2.88
CA ARG A 152 -1.29 7.48 3.23
C ARG A 152 -0.21 7.43 4.32
N ILE A 153 0.83 8.27 4.22
CA ILE A 153 1.88 8.40 5.24
C ILE A 153 1.28 8.76 6.60
N THR A 154 0.33 9.71 6.62
CA THR A 154 -0.36 10.13 7.85
C THR A 154 -1.02 8.94 8.56
N PHE A 155 -1.70 8.08 7.80
CA PHE A 155 -2.29 6.86 8.34
C PHE A 155 -1.22 5.91 8.90
N HIS A 156 -0.18 5.60 8.12
CA HIS A 156 0.85 4.65 8.53
C HIS A 156 1.61 5.11 9.78
N GLU A 157 1.95 6.40 9.90
CA GLU A 157 2.66 6.93 11.06
C GLU A 157 1.80 6.91 12.32
N LYS A 158 0.49 7.20 12.19
CA LYS A 158 -0.46 7.10 13.29
C LYS A 158 -0.61 5.64 13.76
N ALA A 159 -0.79 4.70 12.81
CA ALA A 159 -0.88 3.27 13.10
C ALA A 159 0.38 2.77 13.81
N ALA A 160 1.57 3.11 13.31
CA ALA A 160 2.84 2.73 13.92
C ALA A 160 2.97 3.30 15.35
N TRP A 161 2.56 4.55 15.59
CA TRP A 161 2.53 5.12 16.93
C TRP A 161 1.61 4.34 17.89
N MET A 162 0.37 4.06 17.48
CA MET A 162 -0.59 3.34 18.30
C MET A 162 -0.09 1.94 18.65
N LEU A 163 0.51 1.24 17.69
CA LEU A 163 1.13 -0.07 17.89
C LEU A 163 2.33 -0.01 18.83
N ARG A 164 3.27 0.92 18.63
CA ARG A 164 4.43 1.11 19.54
C ARG A 164 3.96 1.37 20.98
N ALA A 165 2.91 2.14 21.17
CA ALA A 165 2.35 2.42 22.48
C ALA A 165 1.83 1.17 23.23
N LEU A 166 1.57 0.05 22.53
CA LEU A 166 1.19 -1.22 23.16
C LEU A 166 2.38 -2.02 23.71
N ILE A 167 3.59 -1.78 23.18
CA ILE A 167 4.79 -2.60 23.47
C ILE A 167 5.97 -1.80 24.02
N THR A 168 5.82 -0.49 24.22
CA THR A 168 6.85 0.37 24.82
C THR A 168 6.78 0.28 26.35
N GLU A 169 7.93 0.06 27.00
CA GLU A 169 8.11 0.09 28.47
C GLU A 169 8.56 1.47 28.99
#